data_AF-A0A6S6VGK5-F1
#
_entry.id   AF-A0A6S6VGK5-F1
#
_cell.length_a   1.000
_cell.length_b   1.000
_cell.length_c   1.000
_cell.angle_alpha   90.00
_cell.angle_beta   90.00
_cell.angle_gamma   90.00
#
_symmetry.space_group_name_H-M   'P 1'
#
loop_
_entity.id
_entity.type
_entity.pdbx_description
1 polymer ?
#
loop_
_entity_poly.entity_id
_entity_poly.type
_entity_poly.pdbx_seq_one_letter_code
_entity_poly.pdbx_strand_id
1 'polypeptide(L)'
;MKSHELAHIALIYTYDAPSHVLQTFIPQSSRDAYLAIRAFNVDVARVADTTSTPTIGMMRMQFWRDTVTKALAGTPPKEPVAILLAQAADQLHERSRGKARLSKNWFHRIINTREQHLGNPPYPTLGALESYAENTYSTMLYLTLSALPQASLTTDHIASHIGKAMGITAVLRGIPLVAFPPQQPLGTSNSMTGQSGPTQGAVLLPLDVMAEANVREEDVFRQGASAPGLRDAIFTVATRANDHLITAREMLSKLRSEGTLGHDFEHQHEEEHVYSAQQLNTGQETQLAEVEQAFGVFMPSIATQSWLDRLQKVDFDVFDQRLRTVDWKLPVKAYWAYSRRRI
;
A
#
# COMPACT_ATOMS: atom_id res chain seq x y z
N MET A 1 24.64 -6.52 -12.07
CA MET A 1 23.35 -7.20 -11.81
C MET A 1 23.14 -7.40 -10.30
N LYS A 2 23.98 -8.18 -9.59
CA LYS A 2 23.91 -8.34 -8.12
C LYS A 2 23.97 -7.02 -7.32
N SER A 3 24.71 -6.02 -7.81
CA SER A 3 24.83 -4.71 -7.15
C SER A 3 23.51 -3.93 -7.09
N HIS A 4 22.71 -3.97 -8.15
CA HIS A 4 21.41 -3.29 -8.19
C HIS A 4 20.42 -3.99 -7.26
N GLU A 5 20.32 -5.30 -7.34
CA GLU A 5 19.42 -6.10 -6.50
C GLU A 5 19.65 -5.87 -4.99
N LEU A 6 20.92 -5.88 -4.54
CA LEU A 6 21.27 -5.62 -3.15
C LEU A 6 20.88 -4.22 -2.66
N ALA A 7 21.00 -3.19 -3.52
CA ALA A 7 20.59 -1.83 -3.16
C ALA A 7 19.06 -1.70 -2.95
N HIS A 8 18.24 -2.46 -3.67
CA HIS A 8 16.78 -2.43 -3.54
C HIS A 8 16.30 -3.21 -2.34
N ILE A 9 16.95 -4.35 -2.07
CA ILE A 9 16.70 -5.10 -0.84
C ILE A 9 17.00 -4.20 0.37
N ALA A 10 18.09 -3.43 0.33
CA ALA A 10 18.41 -2.44 1.37
C ALA A 10 17.38 -1.30 1.44
N LEU A 11 16.90 -0.79 0.30
CA LEU A 11 15.85 0.23 0.23
C LEU A 11 14.55 -0.26 0.88
N ILE A 12 14.06 -1.44 0.49
CA ILE A 12 12.87 -2.07 1.05
C ILE A 12 13.09 -2.38 2.54
N TYR A 13 14.24 -2.90 2.94
CA TYR A 13 14.55 -3.12 4.35
C TYR A 13 14.46 -1.83 5.18
N THR A 14 14.91 -0.69 4.62
CA THR A 14 14.94 0.59 5.32
C THR A 14 13.57 1.25 5.42
N TYR A 15 12.81 1.29 4.31
CA TYR A 15 11.57 2.05 4.21
C TYR A 15 10.30 1.20 4.29
N ASP A 16 10.44 -0.13 4.17
CA ASP A 16 9.33 -1.09 4.12
C ASP A 16 9.75 -2.45 4.71
N ALA A 17 10.32 -2.40 5.92
CA ALA A 17 10.80 -3.57 6.64
C ALA A 17 9.79 -4.74 6.72
N PRO A 18 8.47 -4.51 6.93
CA PRO A 18 7.49 -5.60 6.90
C PRO A 18 7.50 -6.36 5.58
N SER A 19 7.49 -5.68 4.42
CA SER A 19 7.53 -6.36 3.13
C SER A 19 8.84 -7.05 2.84
N HIS A 20 9.96 -6.51 3.34
CA HIS A 20 11.23 -7.23 3.29
C HIS A 20 11.15 -8.59 4.02
N VAL A 21 10.50 -8.66 5.19
CA VAL A 21 10.32 -9.93 5.92
C VAL A 21 9.34 -10.85 5.17
N LEU A 22 8.21 -10.30 4.71
CA LEU A 22 7.11 -11.06 4.14
C LEU A 22 7.40 -11.60 2.73
N GLN A 23 8.43 -11.10 2.03
CA GLN A 23 8.86 -11.62 0.73
C GLN A 23 9.11 -13.14 0.72
N THR A 24 9.47 -13.70 1.88
CA THR A 24 9.76 -15.14 2.08
C THR A 24 8.55 -16.01 1.73
N PHE A 25 7.34 -15.48 1.91
CA PHE A 25 6.08 -16.18 1.66
C PHE A 25 5.59 -16.03 0.21
N ILE A 26 6.25 -15.18 -0.59
CA ILE A 26 5.98 -15.05 -2.02
C ILE A 26 6.66 -16.20 -2.78
N PRO A 27 5.95 -16.87 -3.71
CA PRO A 27 6.52 -17.91 -4.57
C PRO A 27 7.80 -17.42 -5.26
N GLN A 28 8.82 -18.29 -5.34
CA GLN A 28 10.12 -17.91 -5.92
C GLN A 28 10.00 -17.35 -7.34
N SER A 29 9.11 -17.93 -8.17
CA SER A 29 8.86 -17.48 -9.56
C SER A 29 8.23 -16.09 -9.70
N SER A 30 7.72 -15.52 -8.60
CA SER A 30 7.07 -14.21 -8.56
C SER A 30 7.80 -13.23 -7.64
N ARG A 31 8.87 -13.64 -6.97
CA ARG A 31 9.56 -12.83 -5.95
C ARG A 31 10.26 -11.62 -6.54
N ASP A 32 10.88 -11.76 -7.71
CA ASP A 32 11.54 -10.64 -8.40
C ASP A 32 10.51 -9.55 -8.75
N ALA A 33 9.35 -9.95 -9.28
CA ALA A 33 8.25 -9.04 -9.55
C ALA A 33 7.74 -8.35 -8.28
N TYR A 34 7.54 -9.11 -7.20
CA TYR A 34 7.16 -8.56 -5.90
C TYR A 34 8.16 -7.49 -5.42
N LEU A 35 9.46 -7.79 -5.43
CA LEU A 35 10.49 -6.86 -4.99
C LEU A 35 10.56 -5.62 -5.88
N ALA A 36 10.46 -5.76 -7.21
CA ALA A 36 10.43 -4.65 -8.13
C ALA A 36 9.21 -3.73 -7.88
N ILE A 37 8.02 -4.32 -7.64
CA ILE A 37 6.80 -3.58 -7.32
C ILE A 37 6.93 -2.85 -5.96
N ARG A 38 7.48 -3.51 -4.92
CA ARG A 38 7.70 -2.88 -3.61
C ARG A 38 8.69 -1.73 -3.70
N ALA A 39 9.81 -1.92 -4.42
CA ALA A 39 10.80 -0.88 -4.63
C ALA A 39 10.22 0.34 -5.37
N PHE A 40 9.48 0.10 -6.45
CA PHE A 40 8.70 1.14 -7.13
C PHE A 40 7.79 1.91 -6.18
N ASN A 41 7.02 1.20 -5.35
CA ASN A 41 6.11 1.86 -4.41
C ASN A 41 6.88 2.72 -3.38
N VAL A 42 8.02 2.24 -2.87
CA VAL A 42 8.87 3.03 -1.96
C VAL A 42 9.34 4.33 -2.63
N ASP A 43 9.85 4.25 -3.86
CA ASP A 43 10.37 5.44 -4.54
C ASP A 43 9.28 6.44 -4.90
N VAL A 44 8.11 5.98 -5.38
CA VAL A 44 7.00 6.87 -5.70
C VAL A 44 6.37 7.47 -4.44
N ALA A 45 6.22 6.69 -3.36
CA ALA A 45 5.65 7.18 -2.10
C ALA A 45 6.51 8.29 -1.48
N ARG A 46 7.84 8.21 -1.63
CA ARG A 46 8.79 9.18 -1.07
C ARG A 46 8.98 10.44 -1.91
N VAL A 47 8.32 10.57 -3.05
CA VAL A 47 8.43 11.78 -3.87
C VAL A 47 8.00 13.01 -3.05
N ALA A 48 6.87 12.94 -2.33
CA ALA A 48 6.40 14.03 -1.49
C ALA A 48 7.42 14.46 -0.42
N ASP A 49 8.13 13.48 0.18
CA ASP A 49 9.11 13.72 1.24
C ASP A 49 10.45 14.27 0.72
N THR A 50 10.77 14.04 -0.55
CA THR A 50 12.10 14.31 -1.13
C THR A 50 12.13 15.49 -2.10
N THR A 51 11.00 16.15 -2.31
CA THR A 51 10.90 17.32 -3.19
C THR A 51 10.62 18.60 -2.42
N SER A 52 11.32 19.67 -2.80
CA SER A 52 11.21 20.97 -2.13
C SER A 52 10.05 21.83 -2.64
N THR A 53 9.53 21.56 -3.85
CA THR A 53 8.42 22.33 -4.43
C THR A 53 7.41 21.40 -5.11
N PRO A 54 6.11 21.77 -5.16
CA PRO A 54 5.09 21.00 -5.86
C PRO A 54 5.43 20.73 -7.34
N THR A 55 6.04 21.71 -8.03
CA THR A 55 6.46 21.57 -9.42
C THR A 55 7.50 20.47 -9.60
N ILE A 56 8.51 20.40 -8.71
CA ILE A 56 9.51 19.33 -8.75
C ILE A 56 8.85 17.98 -8.46
N GLY A 57 7.91 17.93 -7.51
CA GLY A 57 7.07 16.76 -7.24
C GLY A 57 6.37 16.24 -8.50
N MET A 58 5.65 17.11 -9.21
CA MET A 58 4.96 16.77 -10.46
C MET A 58 5.93 16.28 -11.56
N MET A 59 7.10 16.93 -11.70
CA MET A 59 8.13 16.48 -12.65
C MET A 59 8.65 15.07 -12.31
N ARG A 60 8.83 14.75 -11.02
CA ARG A 60 9.23 13.39 -10.59
C ARG A 60 8.13 12.36 -10.81
N MET A 61 6.86 12.72 -10.60
CA MET A 61 5.74 11.83 -10.93
C MET A 61 5.71 11.56 -12.44
N GLN A 62 5.98 12.58 -13.28
CA GLN A 62 6.11 12.40 -14.72
C GLN A 62 7.24 11.46 -15.12
N PHE A 63 8.41 11.67 -14.52
CA PHE A 63 9.54 10.78 -14.72
C PHE A 63 9.18 9.32 -14.41
N TRP A 64 8.45 9.05 -13.32
CA TRP A 64 8.03 7.69 -12.97
C TRP A 64 7.02 7.09 -13.96
N ARG A 65 6.07 7.89 -14.48
CA ARG A 65 5.13 7.42 -15.51
C ARG A 65 5.85 7.01 -16.80
N ASP A 66 6.82 7.81 -17.21
CA ASP A 66 7.65 7.52 -18.39
C ASP A 66 8.56 6.30 -18.15
N THR A 67 9.13 6.20 -16.94
CA THR A 67 10.01 5.11 -16.53
C THR A 67 9.29 3.77 -16.55
N VAL A 68 8.10 3.69 -15.96
CA VAL A 68 7.26 2.47 -16.00
C VAL A 68 6.92 2.11 -17.44
N THR A 69 6.52 3.10 -18.26
CA THR A 69 6.15 2.86 -19.66
C THR A 69 7.32 2.27 -20.46
N LYS A 70 8.51 2.84 -20.31
CA LYS A 70 9.73 2.37 -20.99
C LYS A 70 10.20 1.01 -20.46
N ALA A 71 10.16 0.79 -19.14
CA ALA A 71 10.53 -0.48 -18.52
C ALA A 71 9.65 -1.63 -19.01
N LEU A 72 8.32 -1.46 -19.00
CA LEU A 72 7.38 -2.49 -19.46
C LEU A 72 7.39 -2.67 -20.99
N ALA A 73 8.00 -1.74 -21.74
CA ALA A 73 8.25 -1.85 -23.18
C ALA A 73 9.63 -2.46 -23.51
N GLY A 74 10.39 -2.94 -22.52
CA GLY A 74 11.71 -3.55 -22.71
C GLY A 74 12.85 -2.56 -22.98
N THR A 75 12.64 -1.26 -22.73
CA THR A 75 13.63 -0.19 -22.91
C THR A 75 13.88 0.59 -21.61
N PRO A 76 14.15 -0.08 -20.47
CA PRO A 76 14.24 0.60 -19.19
C PRO A 76 15.35 1.67 -19.19
N PRO A 77 15.09 2.86 -18.62
CA PRO A 77 16.18 3.79 -18.29
C PRO A 77 17.17 3.14 -17.31
N LYS A 78 18.35 3.75 -17.14
CA LYS A 78 19.40 3.29 -16.21
C LYS A 78 19.05 3.54 -14.73
N GLU A 79 17.76 3.50 -14.40
CA GLU A 79 17.29 3.48 -13.03
C GLU A 79 17.17 2.04 -12.56
N PRO A 80 17.70 1.70 -11.38
CA PRO A 80 17.69 0.33 -10.90
C PRO A 80 16.29 -0.30 -10.77
N VAL A 81 15.28 0.45 -10.28
CA VAL A 81 13.88 -0.02 -10.23
C VAL A 81 13.34 -0.30 -11.63
N ALA A 82 13.68 0.54 -12.61
CA ALA A 82 13.22 0.36 -13.99
C ALA A 82 13.77 -0.92 -14.61
N ILE A 83 15.05 -1.22 -14.37
CA ILE A 83 15.71 -2.43 -14.82
C ILE A 83 15.04 -3.67 -14.20
N LEU A 84 14.77 -3.64 -12.89
CA LEU A 84 14.10 -4.74 -12.19
C LEU A 84 12.66 -4.95 -12.69
N LEU A 85 11.92 -3.88 -12.94
CA LEU A 85 10.58 -3.96 -13.50
C LEU A 85 10.58 -4.58 -14.90
N ALA A 86 11.52 -4.17 -15.77
CA ALA A 86 11.65 -4.77 -17.10
C ALA A 86 11.98 -6.26 -17.01
N GLN A 87 12.95 -6.65 -16.17
CA GLN A 87 13.32 -8.05 -15.96
C GLN A 87 12.14 -8.88 -15.41
N ALA A 88 11.43 -8.36 -14.42
CA ALA A 88 10.26 -9.04 -13.86
C ALA A 88 9.13 -9.19 -14.89
N ALA A 89 8.91 -8.17 -15.73
CA ALA A 89 7.93 -8.22 -16.82
C ALA A 89 8.32 -9.27 -17.87
N ASP A 90 9.59 -9.32 -18.27
CA ASP A 90 10.11 -10.29 -19.24
C ASP A 90 10.01 -11.72 -18.69
N GLN A 91 10.45 -11.97 -17.45
CA GLN A 91 10.32 -13.28 -16.80
C GLN A 91 8.86 -13.74 -16.69
N LEU A 92 7.94 -12.84 -16.32
CA LEU A 92 6.50 -13.11 -16.30
C LEU A 92 5.99 -13.47 -17.70
N HIS A 93 6.40 -12.72 -18.72
CA HIS A 93 6.01 -12.96 -20.10
C HIS A 93 6.50 -14.33 -20.58
N GLU A 94 7.77 -14.67 -20.34
CA GLU A 94 8.37 -15.95 -20.73
C GLU A 94 7.68 -17.13 -20.06
N ARG A 95 7.57 -17.13 -18.72
CA ARG A 95 7.00 -18.27 -17.98
C ARG A 95 5.50 -18.46 -18.21
N SER A 96 4.78 -17.39 -18.54
CA SER A 96 3.36 -17.46 -18.93
C SER A 96 3.16 -17.78 -20.42
N ARG A 97 4.23 -17.97 -21.19
CA ARG A 97 4.19 -18.14 -22.66
C ARG A 97 3.40 -17.02 -23.35
N GLY A 98 3.60 -15.80 -22.86
CA GLY A 98 2.98 -14.57 -23.33
C GLY A 98 1.54 -14.34 -22.89
N LYS A 99 0.98 -15.19 -22.01
CA LYS A 99 -0.40 -15.06 -21.54
C LYS A 99 -0.59 -14.00 -20.44
N ALA A 100 0.45 -13.69 -19.68
CA ALA A 100 0.41 -12.73 -18.58
C ALA A 100 1.39 -11.58 -18.79
N ARG A 101 1.01 -10.39 -18.30
CA ARG A 101 1.80 -9.16 -18.34
C ARG A 101 1.45 -8.29 -17.13
N LEU A 102 2.42 -7.50 -16.66
CA LEU A 102 2.16 -6.49 -15.63
C LEU A 102 1.33 -5.34 -16.21
N SER A 103 0.29 -4.91 -15.47
CA SER A 103 -0.60 -3.84 -15.90
C SER A 103 0.06 -2.46 -15.76
N LYS A 104 0.38 -1.83 -16.91
CA LYS A 104 0.84 -0.43 -16.95
C LYS A 104 -0.16 0.52 -16.29
N ASN A 105 -1.46 0.27 -16.50
CA ASN A 105 -2.53 1.13 -15.99
C ASN A 105 -2.55 1.13 -14.45
N TRP A 106 -2.32 -0.01 -13.81
CA TRP A 106 -2.24 -0.09 -12.35
C TRP A 106 -1.04 0.67 -11.78
N PHE A 107 0.13 0.61 -12.43
CA PHE A 107 1.26 1.46 -12.03
C PHE A 107 0.93 2.95 -12.18
N HIS A 108 0.32 3.35 -13.30
CA HIS A 108 -0.08 4.74 -13.53
C HIS A 108 -1.15 5.21 -12.55
N ARG A 109 -2.11 4.35 -12.17
CA ARG A 109 -3.11 4.63 -11.15
C ARG A 109 -2.46 5.00 -9.82
N ILE A 110 -1.49 4.20 -9.35
CA ILE A 110 -0.72 4.52 -8.13
C ILE A 110 -0.03 5.89 -8.24
N ILE A 111 0.63 6.17 -9.36
CA ILE A 111 1.36 7.44 -9.56
C ILE A 111 0.38 8.62 -9.57
N ASN A 112 -0.69 8.53 -10.36
CA ASN A 112 -1.68 9.58 -10.51
C ASN A 112 -2.37 9.90 -9.18
N THR A 113 -2.74 8.87 -8.41
CA THR A 113 -3.34 9.06 -7.08
C THR A 113 -2.38 9.72 -6.11
N ARG A 114 -1.09 9.33 -6.10
CA ARG A 114 -0.08 9.98 -5.25
C ARG A 114 0.26 11.40 -5.70
N GLU A 115 0.22 11.67 -6.99
CA GLU A 115 0.40 13.01 -7.55
C GLU A 115 -0.69 13.98 -7.06
N GLN A 116 -1.96 13.54 -7.08
CA GLN A 116 -3.09 14.31 -6.52
C GLN A 116 -2.92 14.62 -5.03
N HIS A 117 -2.13 13.82 -4.31
CA HIS A 117 -1.88 13.96 -2.87
C HIS A 117 -0.50 14.55 -2.52
N LEU A 118 0.27 15.06 -3.50
CA LEU A 118 1.60 15.64 -3.25
C LEU A 118 1.57 16.79 -2.22
N GLY A 119 0.47 17.55 -2.19
CA GLY A 119 0.28 18.66 -1.27
C GLY A 119 -0.35 18.26 0.08
N ASN A 120 -0.48 16.97 0.37
CA ASN A 120 -1.17 16.46 1.56
C ASN A 120 -2.58 17.07 1.76
N PRO A 121 -3.44 17.12 0.71
CA PRO A 121 -4.80 17.63 0.89
C PRO A 121 -5.57 16.76 1.89
N PRO A 122 -6.48 17.35 2.68
CA PRO A 122 -7.28 16.59 3.62
C PRO A 122 -8.22 15.64 2.88
N TYR A 123 -8.54 14.51 3.51
CA TYR A 123 -9.56 13.59 3.00
C TYR A 123 -10.95 14.12 3.36
N PRO A 124 -11.85 14.40 2.39
CA PRO A 124 -13.17 14.94 2.73
C PRO A 124 -14.02 13.99 3.57
N THR A 125 -13.89 12.69 3.31
CA THR A 125 -14.64 11.65 4.02
C THR A 125 -13.78 10.42 4.30
N LEU A 126 -14.23 9.56 5.22
CA LEU A 126 -13.61 8.26 5.43
C LEU A 126 -13.58 7.42 4.15
N GLY A 127 -14.65 7.48 3.34
CA GLY A 127 -14.71 6.82 2.03
C GLY A 127 -13.70 7.35 1.01
N ALA A 128 -13.32 8.63 1.08
CA ALA A 128 -12.26 9.19 0.24
C ALA A 128 -10.88 8.62 0.63
N LEU A 129 -10.63 8.44 1.93
CA LEU A 129 -9.43 7.76 2.42
C LEU A 129 -9.39 6.29 1.98
N GLU A 130 -10.53 5.57 2.02
CA GLU A 130 -10.61 4.21 1.48
C GLU A 130 -10.30 4.15 -0.01
N SER A 131 -10.83 5.12 -0.78
CA SER A 131 -10.57 5.22 -2.22
C SER A 131 -9.09 5.50 -2.51
N TYR A 132 -8.43 6.35 -1.72
CA TYR A 132 -6.98 6.53 -1.77
C TYR A 132 -6.23 5.22 -1.48
N ALA A 133 -6.63 4.48 -0.45
CA ALA A 133 -6.02 3.21 -0.08
C ALA A 133 -6.20 2.12 -1.17
N GLU A 134 -7.38 2.07 -1.80
CA GLU A 134 -7.67 1.19 -2.93
C GLU A 134 -6.79 1.47 -4.14
N ASN A 135 -6.71 2.74 -4.52
CA ASN A 135 -5.94 3.20 -5.68
C ASN A 135 -4.42 3.12 -5.50
N THR A 136 -3.93 2.86 -4.28
CA THR A 136 -2.49 2.80 -3.96
C THR A 136 -2.08 1.43 -3.43
N TYR A 137 -2.57 1.05 -2.26
CA TYR A 137 -2.15 -0.17 -1.57
C TYR A 137 -2.84 -1.42 -2.11
N SER A 138 -4.15 -1.39 -2.42
CA SER A 138 -4.82 -2.53 -3.07
C SER A 138 -4.30 -2.74 -4.49
N THR A 139 -4.18 -1.65 -5.27
CA THR A 139 -3.62 -1.69 -6.62
C THR A 139 -2.21 -2.31 -6.66
N MET A 140 -1.39 -2.07 -5.63
CA MET A 140 -0.08 -2.72 -5.48
C MET A 140 -0.19 -4.23 -5.19
N LEU A 141 -1.19 -4.67 -4.43
CA LEU A 141 -1.47 -6.10 -4.22
C LEU A 141 -2.00 -6.74 -5.51
N TYR A 142 -2.85 -6.06 -6.28
CA TYR A 142 -3.30 -6.55 -7.60
C TYR A 142 -2.12 -6.73 -8.55
N LEU A 143 -1.20 -5.76 -8.62
CA LEU A 143 0.04 -5.92 -9.38
C LEU A 143 0.82 -7.17 -8.94
N THR A 144 0.89 -7.44 -7.64
CA THR A 144 1.54 -8.65 -7.12
C THR A 144 0.78 -9.91 -7.54
N LEU A 145 -0.56 -9.93 -7.43
CA LEU A 145 -1.40 -11.04 -7.88
C LEU A 145 -1.26 -11.31 -9.39
N SER A 146 -1.17 -10.27 -10.22
CA SER A 146 -0.95 -10.43 -11.67
C SER A 146 0.41 -11.04 -12.02
N ALA A 147 1.36 -11.00 -11.08
CA ALA A 147 2.63 -11.70 -11.21
C ALA A 147 2.53 -13.16 -10.76
N LEU A 148 1.41 -13.67 -10.29
CA LEU A 148 1.23 -15.11 -10.03
C LEU A 148 0.76 -15.82 -11.32
N PRO A 149 0.93 -17.15 -11.43
CA PRO A 149 0.49 -17.93 -12.59
C PRO A 149 -1.04 -17.94 -12.84
N GLN A 150 -1.83 -17.32 -11.98
CA GLN A 150 -3.28 -17.38 -11.96
C GLN A 150 -3.88 -15.98 -11.80
N ALA A 151 -5.05 -15.75 -12.37
CA ALA A 151 -5.83 -14.54 -12.21
C ALA A 151 -7.20 -14.92 -11.66
N SER A 152 -7.54 -14.41 -10.49
CA SER A 152 -8.72 -14.84 -9.72
C SER A 152 -9.41 -13.64 -9.08
N LEU A 153 -10.67 -13.42 -9.46
CA LEU A 153 -11.54 -12.38 -8.89
C LEU A 153 -11.61 -12.51 -7.36
N THR A 154 -11.72 -13.74 -6.86
CA THR A 154 -11.75 -14.05 -5.42
C THR A 154 -10.50 -13.53 -4.72
N THR A 155 -9.32 -13.70 -5.32
CA THR A 155 -8.07 -13.20 -4.74
C THR A 155 -7.96 -11.68 -4.81
N ASP A 156 -8.50 -11.07 -5.88
CA ASP A 156 -8.54 -9.60 -6.04
C ASP A 156 -9.43 -8.98 -4.97
N HIS A 157 -10.64 -9.50 -4.72
CA HIS A 157 -11.50 -9.01 -3.65
C HIS A 157 -10.84 -9.10 -2.26
N ILE A 158 -10.19 -10.23 -1.93
CA ILE A 158 -9.47 -10.38 -0.65
C ILE A 158 -8.33 -9.36 -0.57
N ALA A 159 -7.58 -9.19 -1.66
CA ALA A 159 -6.52 -8.20 -1.74
C ALA A 159 -7.04 -6.75 -1.64
N SER A 160 -8.24 -6.44 -2.13
CA SER A 160 -8.88 -5.12 -1.98
C SER A 160 -9.03 -4.75 -0.51
N HIS A 161 -9.64 -5.63 0.29
CA HIS A 161 -9.84 -5.38 1.71
C HIS A 161 -8.50 -5.26 2.45
N ILE A 162 -7.55 -6.17 2.20
CA ILE A 162 -6.23 -6.10 2.84
C ILE A 162 -5.48 -4.82 2.44
N GLY A 163 -5.54 -4.43 1.16
CA GLY A 163 -4.92 -3.23 0.62
C GLY A 163 -5.52 -1.95 1.21
N LYS A 164 -6.85 -1.86 1.32
CA LYS A 164 -7.53 -0.74 2.00
C LYS A 164 -7.09 -0.64 3.46
N ALA A 165 -7.07 -1.74 4.20
CA ALA A 165 -6.59 -1.77 5.58
C ALA A 165 -5.14 -1.29 5.70
N MET A 166 -4.25 -1.74 4.79
CA MET A 166 -2.86 -1.30 4.73
C MET A 166 -2.74 0.20 4.48
N GLY A 167 -3.50 0.74 3.54
CA GLY A 167 -3.42 2.16 3.18
C GLY A 167 -3.94 3.08 4.28
N ILE A 168 -5.08 2.74 4.89
CA ILE A 168 -5.61 3.47 6.05
C ILE A 168 -4.59 3.45 7.20
N THR A 169 -4.02 2.27 7.49
CA THR A 169 -3.01 2.10 8.55
C THR A 169 -1.75 2.90 8.26
N ALA A 170 -1.32 2.97 7.00
CA ALA A 170 -0.15 3.75 6.61
C ALA A 170 -0.38 5.26 6.76
N VAL A 171 -1.59 5.76 6.45
CA VAL A 171 -1.97 7.15 6.69
C VAL A 171 -1.94 7.46 8.19
N LEU A 172 -2.57 6.60 9.03
CA LEU A 172 -2.52 6.76 10.49
C LEU A 172 -1.07 6.81 11.00
N ARG A 173 -0.23 5.85 10.59
CA ARG A 173 1.19 5.82 10.96
C ARG A 173 1.96 7.08 10.51
N GLY A 174 1.53 7.71 9.41
CA GLY A 174 2.13 8.91 8.85
C GLY A 174 1.78 10.20 9.60
N ILE A 175 0.65 10.25 10.33
CA ILE A 175 0.15 11.48 10.99
C ILE A 175 1.23 12.20 11.80
N PRO A 176 1.98 11.55 12.72
CA PRO A 176 2.99 12.26 13.51
C PRO A 176 4.13 12.87 12.69
N LEU A 177 4.41 12.34 11.50
CA LEU A 177 5.49 12.78 10.62
C LEU A 177 5.02 13.90 9.68
N VAL A 178 3.78 13.80 9.18
CA VAL A 178 3.20 14.76 8.24
C VAL A 178 2.66 15.99 8.97
N ALA A 179 2.11 15.83 10.17
CA ALA A 179 1.65 16.97 10.99
C ALA A 179 2.83 17.81 11.52
N PHE A 180 3.99 17.19 11.72
CA PHE A 180 5.19 17.84 12.25
C PHE A 180 6.41 17.50 11.39
N PRO A 181 6.49 18.02 10.15
CA PRO A 181 7.59 17.71 9.26
C PRO A 181 8.91 18.22 9.87
N PRO A 182 10.01 17.45 9.75
CA PRO A 182 11.31 17.93 10.20
C PRO A 182 11.70 19.20 9.44
N GLN A 183 12.29 20.17 10.14
CA GLN A 183 12.80 21.38 9.50
C GLN A 183 13.85 20.97 8.46
N GLN A 184 13.57 21.24 7.18
CA GLN A 184 14.59 21.05 6.16
C GLN A 184 15.70 22.07 6.40
N PRO A 185 16.99 21.66 6.43
CA PRO A 185 18.08 22.60 6.58
C PRO A 185 18.01 23.61 5.43
N LEU A 186 18.17 24.89 5.78
CA LEU A 186 18.08 26.03 4.87
C LEU A 186 18.94 25.76 3.62
N GLY A 187 18.32 25.37 2.51
CA GLY A 187 19.00 25.28 1.24
C GLY A 187 19.47 26.66 0.83
N THR A 188 20.74 26.79 0.42
CA THR A 188 21.25 28.01 -0.21
C THR A 188 20.61 28.19 -1.58
N SER A 189 19.36 28.65 -1.64
CA SER A 189 18.71 29.01 -2.90
C SER A 189 18.54 30.53 -2.99
N ASN A 190 19.36 31.12 -3.86
CA ASN A 190 19.06 32.40 -4.52
C ASN A 190 17.83 32.22 -5.43
N SER A 191 16.65 31.98 -4.87
CA SER A 191 15.41 31.93 -5.65
C SER A 191 14.80 33.33 -5.73
N MET A 192 14.83 33.91 -6.93
CA MET A 192 14.12 35.15 -7.29
C MET A 192 12.57 35.00 -7.30
N THR A 193 12.05 33.82 -6.97
CA THR A 193 10.61 33.55 -6.82
C THR A 193 10.29 33.32 -5.34
N GLY A 194 9.64 34.29 -4.70
CA GLY A 194 9.38 34.34 -3.26
C GLY A 194 8.31 33.37 -2.74
N GLN A 195 8.42 32.09 -3.03
CA GLN A 195 7.50 31.05 -2.53
C GLN A 195 8.24 29.79 -2.05
N SER A 196 9.10 29.96 -1.06
CA SER A 196 9.66 28.82 -0.31
C SER A 196 9.55 29.11 1.17
N GLY A 197 8.31 29.14 1.67
CA GLY A 197 8.04 29.08 3.10
C GLY A 197 8.32 27.66 3.65
N PRO A 198 8.46 27.50 4.98
CA PRO A 198 8.59 26.19 5.58
C PRO A 198 7.39 25.32 5.18
N THR A 199 7.62 24.03 4.93
CA THR A 199 6.56 23.05 4.68
C THR A 199 5.60 23.07 5.86
N GLN A 200 4.37 23.57 5.65
CA GLN A 200 3.33 23.49 6.67
C GLN A 200 2.93 22.02 6.82
N GLY A 201 2.84 21.56 8.08
CA GLY A 201 2.34 20.23 8.37
C GLY A 201 0.86 20.10 8.02
N ALA A 202 0.39 18.86 7.88
CA ALA A 202 -1.01 18.57 7.58
C ALA A 202 -1.52 17.44 8.47
N VAL A 203 -2.78 17.54 8.92
CA VAL A 203 -3.45 16.45 9.64
C VAL A 203 -4.22 15.60 8.64
N LEU A 204 -3.69 14.42 8.33
CA LEU A 204 -4.24 13.50 7.31
C LEU A 204 -5.44 12.65 7.80
N LEU A 205 -6.31 13.22 8.63
CA LEU A 205 -7.54 12.56 9.06
C LEU A 205 -8.72 12.96 8.15
N PRO A 206 -9.72 12.08 7.98
CA PRO A 206 -10.96 12.44 7.31
C PRO A 206 -11.69 13.59 8.02
N LEU A 207 -12.13 14.59 7.25
CA LEU A 207 -12.76 15.80 7.78
C LEU A 207 -14.10 15.50 8.47
N ASP A 208 -14.87 14.53 7.95
CA ASP A 208 -16.10 14.05 8.57
C ASP A 208 -15.84 13.43 9.95
N VAL A 209 -14.82 12.58 10.07
CA VAL A 209 -14.42 11.96 11.35
C VAL A 209 -13.88 13.00 12.32
N MET A 210 -13.08 13.96 11.85
CA MET A 210 -12.61 15.07 12.69
C MET A 210 -13.78 15.90 13.21
N ALA A 211 -14.77 16.21 12.36
CA ALA A 211 -15.95 16.97 12.76
C ALA A 211 -16.80 16.21 13.80
N GLU A 212 -17.03 14.90 13.59
CA GLU A 212 -17.78 14.05 14.52
C GLU A 212 -17.09 13.94 15.89
N ALA A 213 -15.77 13.76 15.90
CA ALA A 213 -14.96 13.71 17.12
C ALA A 213 -14.62 15.10 17.69
N ASN A 214 -15.11 16.18 17.08
CA ASN A 214 -14.85 17.58 17.46
C ASN A 214 -13.34 17.95 17.52
N VAL A 215 -12.55 17.38 16.62
CA VAL A 215 -11.11 17.63 16.47
C VAL A 215 -10.88 18.89 15.64
N ARG A 216 -10.09 19.81 16.18
CA ARG A 216 -9.61 20.99 15.44
C ARG A 216 -8.15 20.80 15.07
N GLU A 217 -7.82 21.11 13.82
CA GLU A 217 -6.45 20.97 13.31
C GLU A 217 -5.44 21.76 14.14
N GLU A 218 -5.78 22.99 14.50
CA GLU A 218 -4.95 23.86 15.35
C GLU A 218 -4.65 23.23 16.72
N ASP A 219 -5.60 22.51 17.32
CA ASP A 219 -5.38 21.83 18.60
C ASP A 219 -4.38 20.68 18.44
N VAL A 220 -4.41 19.97 17.31
CA VAL A 220 -3.41 18.95 16.98
C VAL A 220 -2.02 19.58 16.86
N PHE A 221 -1.87 20.70 16.16
CA PHE A 221 -0.57 21.36 16.04
C PHE A 221 -0.03 21.92 17.37
N ARG A 222 -0.91 22.41 18.26
CA ARG A 222 -0.50 22.98 19.54
C ARG A 222 -0.24 21.94 20.63
N GLN A 223 -1.08 20.91 20.68
CA GLN A 223 -1.17 19.99 21.81
C GLN A 223 -0.70 18.56 21.44
N GLY A 224 -0.47 18.29 20.15
CA GLY A 224 -0.05 16.98 19.66
C GLY A 224 -1.04 15.89 20.08
N ALA A 225 -0.51 14.87 20.74
CA ALA A 225 -1.28 13.72 21.24
C ALA A 225 -2.41 14.09 22.22
N SER A 226 -2.31 15.25 22.87
CA SER A 226 -3.30 15.71 23.86
C SER A 226 -4.45 16.51 23.27
N ALA A 227 -4.49 16.69 21.95
CA ALA A 227 -5.57 17.41 21.28
C ALA A 227 -6.94 16.74 21.57
N PRO A 228 -7.96 17.52 22.02
CA PRO A 228 -9.28 16.98 22.32
C PRO A 228 -9.89 16.25 21.12
N GLY A 229 -10.50 15.08 21.37
CA GLY A 229 -11.16 14.26 20.35
C GLY A 229 -10.22 13.47 19.43
N LEU A 230 -8.90 13.73 19.46
CA LEU A 230 -7.98 13.13 18.49
C LEU A 230 -7.92 11.60 18.61
N ARG A 231 -7.89 11.08 19.84
CA ARG A 231 -7.88 9.61 20.07
C ARG A 231 -9.16 8.95 19.55
N ASP A 232 -10.31 9.61 19.70
CA ASP A 232 -11.59 9.12 19.19
C ASP A 232 -11.62 9.12 17.66
N ALA A 233 -11.11 10.18 17.02
CA ALA A 233 -10.96 10.22 15.57
C ALA A 233 -10.01 9.12 15.05
N ILE A 234 -8.87 8.90 15.71
CA ILE A 234 -7.93 7.82 15.38
C ILE A 234 -8.58 6.46 15.58
N PHE A 235 -9.35 6.28 16.65
CA PHE A 235 -10.12 5.06 16.91
C PHE A 235 -11.10 4.75 15.77
N THR A 236 -11.88 5.74 15.32
CA THR A 236 -12.85 5.56 14.23
C THR A 236 -12.16 5.13 12.93
N VAL A 237 -11.06 5.81 12.54
CA VAL A 237 -10.31 5.46 11.32
C VAL A 237 -9.62 4.10 11.46
N ALA A 238 -9.05 3.77 12.62
CA ALA A 238 -8.42 2.48 12.89
C ALA A 238 -9.44 1.32 12.89
N THR A 239 -10.65 1.57 13.39
CA THR A 239 -11.77 0.61 13.34
C THR A 239 -12.09 0.27 11.89
N ARG A 240 -12.19 1.28 11.01
CA ARG A 240 -12.43 1.03 9.58
C ARG A 240 -11.36 0.16 8.91
N ALA A 241 -10.08 0.36 9.27
CA ALA A 241 -8.99 -0.49 8.79
C ALA A 241 -9.13 -1.93 9.30
N ASN A 242 -9.50 -2.10 10.57
CA ASN A 242 -9.72 -3.41 11.17
C ASN A 242 -10.94 -4.13 10.57
N ASP A 243 -12.03 -3.41 10.25
CA ASP A 243 -13.22 -3.97 9.60
C ASP A 243 -12.86 -4.60 8.25
N HIS A 244 -12.01 -3.96 7.45
CA HIS A 244 -11.52 -4.57 6.22
C HIS A 244 -10.73 -5.87 6.47
N LEU A 245 -9.90 -5.94 7.52
CA LEU A 245 -9.21 -7.19 7.88
C LEU A 245 -10.19 -8.27 8.34
N ILE A 246 -11.25 -7.89 9.06
CA ILE A 246 -12.34 -8.81 9.45
C ILE A 246 -13.04 -9.34 8.20
N THR A 247 -13.44 -8.48 7.27
CA THR A 247 -14.09 -8.90 6.02
C THR A 247 -13.20 -9.86 5.23
N ALA A 248 -11.90 -9.58 5.09
CA ALA A 248 -10.97 -10.48 4.41
C ALA A 248 -10.87 -11.87 5.09
N ARG A 249 -10.93 -11.92 6.42
CA ARG A 249 -10.97 -13.19 7.19
C ARG A 249 -12.29 -13.93 7.01
N GLU A 250 -13.41 -13.22 7.00
CA GLU A 250 -14.73 -13.78 6.78
C GLU A 250 -14.84 -14.38 5.37
N MET A 251 -14.36 -13.67 4.35
CA MET A 251 -14.25 -14.16 2.98
C MET A 251 -13.46 -15.49 2.91
N LEU A 252 -12.27 -15.53 3.53
CA LEU A 252 -11.47 -16.75 3.58
C LEU A 252 -12.14 -17.88 4.36
N SER A 253 -12.82 -17.57 5.46
CA SER A 253 -13.57 -18.54 6.25
C SER A 253 -14.71 -19.14 5.43
N LYS A 254 -15.50 -18.28 4.77
CA LYS A 254 -16.63 -18.67 3.93
C LYS A 254 -16.20 -19.54 2.76
N LEU A 255 -15.12 -19.16 2.06
CA LEU A 255 -14.53 -19.99 1.01
C LEU A 255 -14.16 -21.40 1.50
N ARG A 256 -13.61 -21.52 2.72
CA ARG A 256 -13.21 -22.82 3.26
C ARG A 256 -14.37 -23.68 3.72
N SER A 257 -15.42 -23.07 4.26
CA SER A 257 -16.59 -23.80 4.74
C SER A 257 -17.59 -24.12 3.63
N GLU A 258 -17.78 -23.20 2.68
CA GLU A 258 -18.86 -23.24 1.67
C GLU A 258 -18.33 -23.42 0.24
N GLY A 259 -17.02 -23.27 0.01
CA GLY A 259 -16.41 -23.39 -1.32
C GLY A 259 -16.63 -22.19 -2.25
N THR A 260 -17.38 -21.17 -1.83
CA THR A 260 -17.67 -19.96 -2.63
C THR A 260 -17.87 -18.74 -1.72
N LEU A 261 -17.63 -17.54 -2.25
CA LEU A 261 -17.98 -16.29 -1.59
C LEU A 261 -19.48 -15.95 -1.75
N GLY A 262 -20.15 -16.51 -2.76
CA GLY A 262 -21.51 -16.11 -3.15
C GLY A 262 -21.59 -14.65 -3.64
N HIS A 263 -22.82 -14.18 -3.88
CA HIS A 263 -23.07 -12.84 -4.42
C HIS A 263 -22.82 -11.69 -3.42
N ASP A 264 -22.67 -11.99 -2.12
CA ASP A 264 -22.53 -10.99 -1.06
C ASP A 264 -21.33 -10.04 -1.26
N PHE A 265 -20.33 -10.48 -2.03
CA PHE A 265 -19.08 -9.76 -2.29
C PHE A 265 -18.93 -9.32 -3.76
N GLU A 266 -19.91 -9.57 -4.63
CA GLU A 266 -19.82 -9.27 -6.08
C GLU A 266 -20.02 -7.79 -6.44
N HIS A 267 -20.45 -6.95 -5.50
CA HIS A 267 -20.88 -5.58 -5.78
C HIS A 267 -19.98 -4.47 -5.20
N GLN A 268 -18.81 -4.80 -4.66
CA GLN A 268 -17.92 -3.81 -4.06
C GLN A 268 -16.77 -3.40 -5.00
N HIS A 269 -17.12 -2.57 -5.98
CA HIS A 269 -16.22 -1.65 -6.71
C HIS A 269 -15.09 -2.22 -7.57
N GLU A 270 -15.36 -2.65 -8.81
CA GLU A 270 -14.31 -2.77 -9.83
C GLU A 270 -14.81 -2.39 -11.25
N GLU A 271 -14.55 -1.16 -11.70
CA GLU A 271 -14.78 -0.72 -13.10
C GLU A 271 -13.63 -1.11 -14.06
N GLU A 272 -12.51 -1.64 -13.56
CA GLU A 272 -11.29 -1.86 -14.36
C GLU A 272 -10.79 -3.31 -14.47
N HIS A 273 -11.39 -4.26 -13.76
CA HIS A 273 -10.97 -5.65 -13.85
C HIS A 273 -11.72 -6.37 -14.97
N VAL A 274 -11.02 -6.62 -16.09
CA VAL A 274 -11.58 -7.35 -17.23
C VAL A 274 -11.39 -8.84 -17.01
N TYR A 275 -12.42 -9.49 -16.49
CA TYR A 275 -12.45 -10.95 -16.33
C TYR A 275 -13.06 -11.63 -17.56
N SER A 276 -12.50 -12.78 -17.93
CA SER A 276 -13.10 -13.64 -18.94
C SER A 276 -14.32 -14.39 -18.38
N ALA A 277 -15.26 -14.79 -19.23
CA ALA A 277 -16.44 -15.57 -18.83
C ALA A 277 -16.09 -16.91 -18.15
N GLN A 278 -14.88 -17.45 -18.36
CA GLN A 278 -14.38 -18.64 -17.66
C GLN A 278 -13.94 -18.33 -16.22
N GLN A 279 -13.38 -17.14 -15.96
CA GLN A 279 -12.96 -16.71 -14.61
C GLN A 279 -14.14 -16.31 -13.73
N LEU A 280 -15.28 -15.95 -14.33
CA LEU A 280 -16.53 -15.69 -13.61
C LEU A 280 -17.26 -16.98 -13.25
N ASN A 281 -16.93 -18.11 -13.89
CA ASN A 281 -17.57 -19.41 -13.70
C ASN A 281 -16.61 -20.48 -13.14
N THR A 282 -15.57 -20.07 -12.41
CA THR A 282 -14.60 -20.99 -11.81
C THR A 282 -15.24 -21.84 -10.71
N GLY A 283 -15.06 -23.16 -10.80
CA GLY A 283 -15.54 -24.11 -9.80
C GLY A 283 -14.94 -23.88 -8.40
N GLN A 284 -15.68 -24.28 -7.37
CA GLN A 284 -15.38 -24.05 -5.96
C GLN A 284 -13.98 -24.53 -5.53
N GLU A 285 -13.58 -25.74 -5.93
CA GLU A 285 -12.26 -26.30 -5.63
C GLU A 285 -11.11 -25.47 -6.26
N THR A 286 -11.36 -24.90 -7.45
CA THR A 286 -10.40 -24.04 -8.15
C THR A 286 -10.19 -22.72 -7.41
N GLN A 287 -11.26 -22.10 -6.90
CA GLN A 287 -11.16 -20.85 -6.14
C GLN A 287 -10.33 -21.00 -4.86
N LEU A 288 -10.52 -22.11 -4.14
CA LEU A 288 -9.72 -22.41 -2.94
C LEU A 288 -8.24 -22.64 -3.28
N ALA A 289 -7.95 -23.40 -4.33
CA ALA A 289 -6.58 -23.63 -4.78
C ALA A 289 -5.88 -22.32 -5.18
N GLU A 290 -6.61 -21.43 -5.88
CA GLU A 290 -6.12 -20.10 -6.24
C GLU A 290 -5.79 -19.28 -5.00
N VAL A 291 -6.69 -19.22 -4.02
CA VAL A 291 -6.44 -18.52 -2.75
C VAL A 291 -5.23 -19.07 -2.01
N GLU A 292 -5.07 -20.39 -1.95
CA GLU A 292 -3.94 -21.03 -1.26
C GLU A 292 -2.59 -20.76 -1.95
N GLN A 293 -2.60 -20.67 -3.28
CA GLN A 293 -1.43 -20.28 -4.07
C GLN A 293 -1.12 -18.77 -3.95
N ALA A 294 -2.14 -17.93 -3.79
CA ALA A 294 -2.01 -16.49 -3.59
C ALA A 294 -1.73 -16.08 -2.13
N PHE A 295 -1.79 -17.00 -1.18
CA PHE A 295 -1.78 -16.71 0.26
C PHE A 295 -0.62 -15.81 0.72
N GLY A 296 0.55 -15.96 0.10
CA GLY A 296 1.72 -15.10 0.36
C GLY A 296 1.45 -13.61 0.15
N VAL A 297 0.60 -13.26 -0.82
CA VAL A 297 0.21 -11.89 -1.15
C VAL A 297 -0.71 -11.28 -0.07
N PHE A 298 -1.42 -12.12 0.68
CA PHE A 298 -2.29 -11.69 1.78
C PHE A 298 -1.55 -11.45 3.10
N MET A 299 -0.30 -11.91 3.22
CA MET A 299 0.50 -11.81 4.44
C MET A 299 0.71 -10.39 5.01
N PRO A 300 0.68 -9.29 4.22
CA PRO A 300 0.71 -7.93 4.78
C PRO A 300 -0.40 -7.66 5.82
N SER A 301 -1.54 -8.36 5.75
CA SER A 301 -2.59 -8.33 6.78
C SER A 301 -2.06 -8.56 8.20
N ILE A 302 -1.08 -9.45 8.38
CA ILE A 302 -0.47 -9.75 9.68
C ILE A 302 0.31 -8.56 10.22
N ALA A 303 1.06 -7.87 9.35
CA ALA A 303 1.80 -6.67 9.74
C ALA A 303 0.84 -5.52 10.06
N THR A 304 -0.21 -5.35 9.26
CA THR A 304 -1.27 -4.36 9.48
C THR A 304 -1.99 -4.59 10.81
N GLN A 305 -2.47 -5.81 11.06
CA GLN A 305 -3.10 -6.19 12.34
C GLN A 305 -2.16 -5.95 13.51
N SER A 306 -0.90 -6.37 13.39
CA SER A 306 0.08 -6.21 14.48
C SER A 306 0.33 -4.73 14.81
N TRP A 307 0.27 -3.83 13.82
CA TRP A 307 0.36 -2.39 14.09
C TRP A 307 -0.92 -1.86 14.75
N LEU A 308 -2.10 -2.23 14.25
CA LEU A 308 -3.39 -1.84 14.85
C LEU A 308 -3.53 -2.32 16.31
N ASP A 309 -3.13 -3.56 16.61
CA ASP A 309 -3.12 -4.09 17.98
C ASP A 309 -2.21 -3.28 18.92
N ARG A 310 -1.09 -2.76 18.39
CA ARG A 310 -0.19 -1.89 19.17
C ARG A 310 -0.78 -0.50 19.35
N LEU A 311 -1.44 0.05 18.33
CA LEU A 311 -2.17 1.31 18.42
C LEU A 311 -3.26 1.24 19.49
N GLN A 312 -4.03 0.15 19.53
CA GLN A 312 -5.04 -0.08 20.57
C GLN A 312 -4.41 -0.15 21.97
N LYS A 313 -3.25 -0.81 22.14
CA LYS A 313 -2.55 -0.91 23.44
C LYS A 313 -2.02 0.40 23.97
N VAL A 314 -1.85 1.41 23.12
CA VAL A 314 -1.45 2.76 23.50
C VAL A 314 -2.65 3.72 23.52
N ASP A 315 -3.86 3.17 23.61
CA ASP A 315 -5.11 3.95 23.69
C ASP A 315 -5.28 4.90 22.49
N PHE A 316 -4.97 4.40 21.29
CA PHE A 316 -5.08 5.14 20.04
C PHE A 316 -4.24 6.43 19.98
N ASP A 317 -3.25 6.55 20.86
CA ASP A 317 -2.23 7.60 20.79
C ASP A 317 -1.26 7.33 19.65
N VAL A 318 -1.55 7.92 18.49
CA VAL A 318 -0.76 7.76 17.28
C VAL A 318 0.66 8.34 17.40
N PHE A 319 0.92 9.21 18.39
CA PHE A 319 2.24 9.82 18.61
C PHE A 319 3.15 8.96 19.50
N ASP A 320 2.62 7.91 20.14
CA ASP A 320 3.39 7.06 21.04
C ASP A 320 4.62 6.46 20.33
N GLN A 321 5.80 6.69 20.92
CA GLN A 321 7.07 6.28 20.33
C GLN A 321 7.19 4.76 20.15
N ARG A 322 6.44 3.96 20.94
CA ARG A 322 6.42 2.49 20.82
C ARG A 322 5.90 2.05 19.46
N LEU A 323 5.04 2.84 18.80
CA LEU A 323 4.51 2.55 17.46
C LEU A 323 5.55 2.67 16.35
N ARG A 324 6.65 3.41 16.61
CA ARG A 324 7.76 3.62 15.66
C ARG A 324 8.78 2.47 15.67
N THR A 325 8.69 1.58 16.66
CA THR A 325 9.59 0.44 16.78
C THR A 325 9.26 -0.66 15.78
N VAL A 326 10.31 -1.35 15.32
CA VAL A 326 10.18 -2.53 14.46
C VAL A 326 9.45 -3.63 15.24
N ASP A 327 8.45 -4.25 14.61
CA ASP A 327 7.79 -5.42 15.18
C ASP A 327 8.66 -6.65 15.03
N TRP A 328 9.51 -6.90 16.03
CA TRP A 328 10.40 -8.05 16.07
C TRP A 328 9.66 -9.40 16.09
N LYS A 329 8.37 -9.43 16.44
CA LYS A 329 7.55 -10.65 16.44
C LYS A 329 6.97 -10.96 15.06
N LEU A 330 7.05 -10.03 14.11
CA LEU A 330 6.46 -10.20 12.78
C LEU A 330 6.91 -11.49 12.06
N PRO A 331 8.21 -11.86 12.02
CA PRO A 331 8.63 -13.09 11.34
C PRO A 331 7.95 -14.34 11.89
N VAL A 332 7.86 -14.45 13.23
CA VAL A 332 7.24 -15.60 13.91
C VAL A 332 5.73 -15.60 13.69
N LYS A 333 5.06 -14.45 13.85
CA LYS A 333 3.62 -14.31 13.57
C LYS A 333 3.30 -14.70 12.13
N ALA A 334 4.08 -14.19 11.17
CA ALA A 334 3.90 -14.46 9.76
C ALA A 334 4.14 -15.94 9.41
N TYR A 335 5.16 -16.57 10.00
CA TYR A 335 5.40 -18.00 9.80
C TYR A 335 4.22 -18.86 10.27
N TRP A 336 3.68 -18.60 11.47
CA TRP A 336 2.52 -19.33 12.00
C TRP A 336 1.25 -19.07 11.20
N ALA A 337 1.01 -17.81 10.82
CA ALA A 337 -0.09 -17.41 9.95
C ALA A 337 -0.03 -18.14 8.61
N TYR A 338 1.13 -18.14 7.94
CA TYR A 338 1.31 -18.84 6.67
C TYR A 338 1.16 -20.36 6.82
N SER A 339 1.77 -20.95 7.84
CA SER A 339 1.71 -22.41 8.06
C SER A 339 0.30 -22.92 8.36
N ARG A 340 -0.52 -22.09 9.04
CA ARG A 340 -1.92 -22.39 9.36
C ARG A 340 -2.91 -21.81 8.36
N ARG A 341 -2.40 -21.16 7.31
CA ARG A 341 -3.18 -20.43 6.30
C ARG A 341 -4.21 -19.48 6.94
N ARG A 342 -3.82 -18.70 7.95
CA ARG A 342 -4.71 -17.77 8.65
C ARG A 342 -4.13 -16.36 8.65
N ILE A 343 -4.93 -15.37 8.26
CA ILE A 343 -4.62 -13.93 8.32
C ILE A 343 -5.30 -13.21 9.49
#